data_AF-A0A7K0G4L5-F1
#
_entry.id   AF-A0A7K0G4L5-F1
#
_cell.length_a   1.000
_cell.length_b   1.000
_cell.length_c   1.000
_cell.angle_alpha   90.00
_cell.angle_beta   90.00
_cell.angle_gamma   90.00
#
_symmetry.space_group_name_H-M   'P 1'
#
loop_
_entity.id
_entity.type
_entity.pdbx_description
1 polymer ?
#
loop_
_entity_poly.entity_id
_entity_poly.type
_entity_poly.pdbx_seq_one_letter_code
_entity_poly.pdbx_strand_id
1 'polypeptide(L)'
;MIKELIGKPTERFKVDYKVYQKLQKIALKHLNVTDMNRLRDRYEGQKFYDSFLIRSYAEIAMEKFLQEDFINWDLKDDNKSYKPKFNYKGQSAELISANLESYPLVPKGTYDIGIIAFINVDSREVQLLGYASQKELISHIDSYSMSPMFENLYFGHLKTFDFLTLFQD
;
A
#
# COMPACT_ATOMS: atom_id res chain seq x y z
N MET A 1 -16.45 2.47 2.68
CA MET A 1 -15.59 2.94 3.79
C MET A 1 -15.64 1.92 4.91
N ILE A 2 -14.49 1.37 5.30
CA ILE A 2 -14.32 0.45 6.43
C ILE A 2 -14.73 1.18 7.72
N LYS A 3 -15.65 0.60 8.49
CA LYS A 3 -16.26 1.25 9.67
C LYS A 3 -15.22 1.44 10.78
N GLU A 4 -14.27 0.53 10.85
CA GLU A 4 -13.20 0.43 11.83
C GLU A 4 -12.16 1.56 11.68
N LEU A 5 -12.22 2.35 10.60
CA LEU A 5 -11.40 3.56 10.41
C LEU A 5 -12.08 4.82 10.93
N ILE A 6 -13.39 4.79 11.20
CA ILE A 6 -14.14 5.97 11.61
C ILE A 6 -13.65 6.41 13.00
N GLY A 7 -13.16 7.65 13.09
CA GLY A 7 -12.72 8.25 14.35
C GLY A 7 -11.32 7.82 14.82
N LYS A 8 -10.61 6.96 14.08
CA LYS A 8 -9.20 6.65 14.41
C LYS A 8 -8.28 7.79 13.96
N PRO A 9 -7.30 8.21 14.78
CA PRO A 9 -6.31 9.18 14.36
C PRO A 9 -5.44 8.55 13.26
N THR A 10 -5.13 9.35 12.25
CA THR A 10 -4.38 8.94 11.06
C THR A 10 -3.54 10.11 10.58
N GLU A 11 -2.32 9.83 10.16
CA GLU A 11 -1.49 10.78 9.44
C GLU A 11 -1.94 10.84 7.99
N ARG A 12 -2.20 12.05 7.47
CA ARG A 12 -2.84 12.22 6.16
C ARG A 12 -1.92 12.92 5.18
N PHE A 13 -1.73 12.28 4.04
CA PHE A 13 -0.91 12.80 2.97
C PHE A 13 -1.69 12.90 1.68
N LYS A 14 -1.39 13.94 0.90
CA LYS A 14 -1.87 14.07 -0.47
C LYS A 14 -0.73 13.86 -1.44
N VAL A 15 -0.97 13.01 -2.43
CA VAL A 15 -0.02 12.79 -3.54
C VAL A 15 -0.18 13.89 -4.57
N ASP A 16 0.93 14.58 -4.82
CA ASP A 16 0.98 15.70 -5.74
C ASP A 16 0.62 15.26 -7.17
N TYR A 17 -0.04 16.16 -7.91
CA TYR A 17 -0.54 15.83 -9.23
C TYR A 17 0.59 15.46 -10.20
N LYS A 18 1.73 16.13 -10.09
CA LYS A 18 2.93 15.82 -10.87
C LYS A 18 3.45 14.40 -10.61
N VAL A 19 3.42 13.96 -9.35
CA VAL A 19 3.85 12.61 -8.97
C VAL A 19 2.86 11.57 -9.48
N TYR A 20 1.56 11.84 -9.37
CA TYR A 20 0.53 11.01 -9.99
C TYR A 20 0.74 10.85 -11.50
N GLN A 21 1.00 11.93 -12.24
CA GLN A 21 1.29 11.87 -13.68
C GLN A 21 2.53 11.03 -13.99
N LYS A 22 3.57 11.11 -13.15
CA LYS A 22 4.76 10.26 -13.28
C LYS A 22 4.41 8.79 -13.09
N LEU A 23 3.68 8.45 -12.03
CA LEU A 23 3.22 7.09 -11.75
C LEU A 23 2.33 6.55 -12.87
N GLN A 24 1.45 7.37 -13.43
CA GLN A 24 0.61 6.98 -14.56
C GLN A 24 1.45 6.57 -15.78
N LYS A 25 2.47 7.36 -16.13
CA LYS A 25 3.39 7.03 -17.23
C LYS A 25 4.14 5.71 -16.97
N ILE A 26 4.63 5.51 -15.74
CA ILE A 26 5.30 4.27 -15.32
C ILE A 26 4.35 3.07 -15.51
N ALA A 27 3.09 3.18 -15.07
CA ALA A 27 2.13 2.10 -15.18
C ALA A 27 1.79 1.77 -16.64
N LEU A 28 1.63 2.78 -17.51
CA LEU A 28 1.44 2.60 -18.94
C LEU A 28 2.64 1.88 -19.58
N LYS A 29 3.87 2.29 -19.22
CA LYS A 29 5.13 1.64 -19.65
C LYS A 29 5.16 0.16 -19.23
N HIS A 30 4.89 -0.14 -17.96
CA HIS A 30 4.86 -1.51 -17.44
C HIS A 30 3.81 -2.42 -18.10
N LEU A 31 2.73 -1.85 -18.61
CA LEU A 31 1.66 -2.56 -19.31
C LEU A 31 1.83 -2.56 -20.84
N ASN A 32 2.88 -1.88 -21.35
CA ASN A 32 3.14 -1.69 -22.76
C ASN A 32 1.91 -1.17 -23.52
N VAL A 33 1.25 -0.15 -22.96
CA VAL A 33 0.08 0.51 -23.53
C VAL A 33 0.36 2.00 -23.74
N THR A 34 -0.24 2.57 -24.78
CA THR A 34 0.06 3.95 -25.22
C THR A 34 -0.72 5.01 -24.45
N ASP A 35 -1.88 4.65 -23.91
CA ASP A 35 -2.82 5.60 -23.29
C ASP A 35 -3.77 4.91 -22.31
N MET A 36 -4.44 5.73 -21.51
CA MET A 36 -5.36 5.27 -20.47
C MET A 36 -6.65 4.64 -21.01
N ASN A 37 -7.08 4.97 -22.23
CA ASN A 37 -8.30 4.38 -22.79
C ASN A 37 -8.06 2.90 -23.09
N ARG A 38 -6.94 2.58 -23.75
CA ARG A 38 -6.54 1.19 -24.01
C ARG A 38 -6.27 0.38 -22.76
N LEU A 39 -5.80 1.05 -21.69
CA LEU A 39 -5.64 0.41 -20.39
C LEU A 39 -6.99 0.03 -19.79
N ARG A 40 -7.97 0.93 -19.82
CA ARG A 40 -9.33 0.72 -19.28
C ARG A 40 -10.09 -0.38 -20.00
N ASP A 41 -9.84 -0.54 -21.30
CA ASP A 41 -10.42 -1.64 -22.09
C ASP A 41 -9.92 -3.02 -21.65
N ARG A 42 -8.79 -3.08 -20.92
CA ARG A 42 -8.22 -4.33 -20.38
C ARG A 42 -8.50 -4.41 -18.89
N TYR A 43 -9.45 -5.26 -18.49
CA TYR A 43 -9.80 -5.47 -17.07
C TYR A 43 -8.56 -5.74 -16.18
N GLU A 44 -7.65 -6.61 -16.63
CA GLU A 44 -6.41 -6.88 -15.91
C GLU A 44 -5.46 -5.67 -15.85
N GLY A 45 -5.45 -4.84 -16.90
CA GLY A 45 -4.68 -3.60 -16.96
C GLY A 45 -5.15 -2.58 -15.95
N GLN A 46 -6.47 -2.37 -15.85
CA GLN A 46 -7.08 -1.51 -14.85
C GLN A 46 -6.78 -2.02 -13.42
N LYS A 47 -6.96 -3.32 -13.17
CA LYS A 47 -6.66 -3.93 -11.87
C LYS A 47 -5.18 -3.77 -11.47
N PHE A 48 -4.26 -3.95 -12.43
CA PHE A 48 -2.84 -3.69 -12.19
C PHE A 48 -2.58 -2.22 -11.86
N TYR A 49 -3.15 -1.30 -12.64
CA TYR A 49 -2.99 0.14 -12.46
C TYR A 49 -3.43 0.60 -11.07
N ASP A 50 -4.61 0.16 -10.63
CA ASP A 50 -5.15 0.53 -9.32
C ASP A 50 -4.27 -0.03 -8.19
N SER A 51 -3.85 -1.29 -8.30
CA SER A 51 -2.94 -1.92 -7.33
C SER A 51 -1.58 -1.21 -7.28
N PHE A 52 -1.06 -0.80 -8.44
CA PHE A 52 0.19 -0.06 -8.55
C PHE A 52 0.09 1.32 -7.90
N LEU A 53 -1.02 2.05 -8.10
CA LEU A 53 -1.24 3.35 -7.47
C LEU A 53 -1.41 3.23 -5.96
N ILE A 54 -2.21 2.27 -5.48
CA ILE A 54 -2.39 2.00 -4.03
C ILE A 54 -1.03 1.82 -3.36
N ARG A 55 -0.19 0.93 -3.91
CA ARG A 55 1.14 0.68 -3.39
C ARG A 55 2.03 1.93 -3.45
N SER A 56 2.09 2.58 -4.61
CA SER A 56 2.99 3.72 -4.83
C SER A 56 2.61 4.93 -3.98
N TYR A 57 1.32 5.17 -3.76
CA TYR A 57 0.86 6.26 -2.89
C TYR A 57 1.25 6.01 -1.43
N ALA A 58 1.15 4.76 -0.96
CA ALA A 58 1.62 4.39 0.38
C ALA A 58 3.13 4.65 0.53
N GLU A 59 3.93 4.27 -0.47
CA GLU A 59 5.37 4.51 -0.48
C GLU A 59 5.69 6.02 -0.40
N ILE A 60 5.04 6.84 -1.22
CA ILE A 60 5.24 8.30 -1.23
C ILE A 60 4.83 8.94 0.10
N ALA A 61 3.70 8.51 0.66
CA ALA A 61 3.27 9.01 1.96
C ALA A 61 4.27 8.66 3.07
N MET A 62 4.87 7.47 2.99
CA MET A 62 5.88 7.04 3.95
C MET A 62 7.20 7.80 3.81
N GLU A 63 7.67 8.12 2.60
CA GLU A 63 8.83 9.04 2.42
C GLU A 63 8.55 10.41 3.05
N LYS A 64 7.35 10.95 2.82
CA LYS A 64 6.92 12.24 3.39
C LYS A 64 6.85 12.17 4.92
N PHE A 65 6.36 11.07 5.49
CA PHE A 65 6.26 10.87 6.92
C PHE A 65 7.65 10.75 7.58
N LEU A 66 8.58 10.01 6.97
CA LEU A 66 9.94 9.83 7.49
C LEU A 66 10.86 11.01 7.21
N GLN A 67 10.51 11.85 6.23
CA GLN A 67 11.40 12.87 5.67
C GLN A 67 12.68 12.25 5.09
N GLU A 68 12.55 11.06 4.50
CA GLU A 68 13.63 10.28 3.92
C GLU A 68 13.23 9.77 2.53
N ASP A 69 14.12 9.93 1.55
CA ASP A 69 13.94 9.38 0.21
C ASP A 69 14.47 7.94 0.17
N PHE A 70 13.57 6.96 -0.04
CA PHE A 70 13.92 5.54 -0.16
C PHE A 70 13.41 4.91 -1.47
N ILE A 71 12.60 5.63 -2.24
CA ILE A 71 12.10 5.20 -3.54
C ILE A 71 13.18 5.48 -4.59
N ASN A 72 13.72 4.40 -5.15
CA ASN A 72 14.54 4.48 -6.35
C ASN A 72 13.62 4.58 -7.57
N TRP A 73 13.51 5.79 -8.13
CA TRP A 73 12.62 6.06 -9.25
C TRP A 73 12.99 5.36 -10.55
N ASP A 74 14.27 5.12 -10.81
CA ASP A 74 14.73 4.43 -12.01
C ASP A 74 14.35 2.96 -11.95
N LEU A 75 14.62 2.30 -10.81
CA LEU A 75 14.18 0.93 -10.57
C LEU A 75 12.66 0.79 -10.58
N LYS A 76 11.93 1.79 -10.07
CA LYS A 76 10.46 1.81 -10.10
C LYS A 76 9.91 1.95 -11.52
N ASP A 77 10.62 2.64 -12.41
CA ASP A 77 10.24 2.82 -13.82
C ASP A 77 10.57 1.59 -14.69
N ASP A 78 11.62 0.85 -14.34
CA ASP A 78 12.08 -0.30 -15.14
C ASP A 78 11.58 -1.65 -14.64
N ASN A 79 11.23 -1.78 -13.36
CA ASN A 79 10.82 -3.04 -12.75
C ASN A 79 9.38 -2.98 -12.21
N LYS A 80 8.49 -3.69 -12.89
CA LYS A 80 7.06 -3.86 -12.52
C LYS A 80 6.86 -4.40 -11.08
N SER A 81 7.80 -5.21 -10.61
CA SER A 81 7.80 -5.84 -9.30
C SER A 81 8.66 -5.10 -8.27
N TYR A 82 9.15 -3.90 -8.61
CA TYR A 82 9.91 -3.08 -7.67
C TYR A 82 9.10 -2.81 -6.40
N LYS A 83 9.78 -3.01 -5.29
CA LYS A 83 9.29 -2.74 -3.94
C LYS A 83 10.43 -2.09 -3.16
N PRO A 84 10.26 -0.85 -2.68
CA PRO A 84 11.27 -0.22 -1.85
C PRO A 84 11.44 -0.98 -0.54
N LYS A 85 12.65 -0.92 0.01
CA LYS A 85 12.96 -1.39 1.36
C LYS A 85 13.35 -0.18 2.19
N PHE A 86 12.83 -0.11 3.41
CA PHE A 86 13.14 0.96 4.34
C PHE A 86 13.04 0.41 5.77
N ASN A 87 13.60 1.16 6.71
CA ASN A 87 13.50 0.86 8.13
C ASN A 87 12.67 1.94 8.81
N TYR A 88 12.00 1.59 9.89
CA TYR A 88 11.35 2.53 10.78
C TYR A 88 11.75 2.23 12.22
N LYS A 89 12.28 3.22 12.93
CA LYS A 89 12.84 3.06 14.29
C LYS A 89 13.87 1.91 14.39
N GLY A 90 14.71 1.75 13.36
CA GLY A 90 15.73 0.70 13.29
C GLY A 90 15.20 -0.71 12.98
N GLN A 91 13.91 -0.86 12.69
CA GLN A 91 13.26 -2.13 12.37
C GLN A 91 12.91 -2.18 10.89
N SER A 92 13.08 -3.34 10.26
CA SER A 92 12.67 -3.55 8.87
C SER A 92 11.15 -3.45 8.76
N ALA A 93 10.68 -2.62 7.83
CA ALA A 93 9.27 -2.27 7.72
C ALA A 93 8.66 -2.72 6.40
N GLU A 94 7.41 -3.17 6.48
CA GLU A 94 6.57 -3.56 5.35
C GLU A 94 5.38 -2.62 5.23
N LEU A 95 5.17 -2.02 4.06
CA LEU A 95 3.96 -1.21 3.79
C LEU A 95 2.81 -2.11 3.39
N ILE A 96 1.81 -2.19 4.27
CA ILE A 96 0.58 -2.94 4.06
C ILE A 96 -0.51 -1.94 3.66
N SER A 97 -0.73 -1.83 2.36
CA SER A 97 -1.60 -0.84 1.75
C SER A 97 -2.92 -1.44 1.25
N ALA A 98 -4.04 -0.76 1.46
CA ALA A 98 -5.35 -1.12 0.91
C ALA A 98 -6.15 0.11 0.49
N ASN A 99 -7.22 -0.09 -0.30
CA ASN A 99 -8.19 0.99 -0.53
C ASN A 99 -9.21 1.08 0.63
N LEU A 100 -10.01 2.14 0.66
CA LEU A 100 -11.02 2.38 1.73
C LEU A 100 -12.21 1.40 1.72
N GLU A 101 -12.25 0.46 0.79
CA GLU A 101 -13.33 -0.50 0.58
C GLU A 101 -12.89 -1.95 0.84
N SER A 102 -11.59 -2.18 1.02
CA SER A 102 -11.01 -3.52 1.16
C SER A 102 -10.12 -3.60 2.40
N TYR A 103 -10.26 -4.69 3.16
CA TYR A 103 -9.39 -4.96 4.29
C TYR A 103 -7.96 -5.30 3.80
N PRO A 104 -6.92 -4.72 4.44
CA PRO A 104 -5.55 -4.98 4.06
C PRO A 104 -5.16 -6.43 4.26
N LEU A 105 -4.36 -6.95 3.34
CA LEU A 105 -3.81 -8.30 3.38
C LEU A 105 -2.39 -8.26 3.96
N VAL A 106 -2.14 -9.07 4.98
CA VAL A 106 -0.81 -9.17 5.62
C VAL A 106 0.09 -10.06 4.75
N PRO A 107 1.15 -9.52 4.12
CA PRO A 107 2.00 -10.31 3.23
C PRO A 107 2.85 -11.30 4.02
N LYS A 108 3.07 -12.47 3.42
CA LYS A 108 4.12 -13.41 3.82
C LYS A 108 5.48 -12.85 3.44
N GLY A 109 6.48 -13.09 4.27
CA GLY A 109 7.83 -12.58 4.08
C GLY A 109 8.54 -12.34 5.41
N THR A 110 9.69 -11.68 5.35
CA THR A 110 10.50 -11.34 6.53
C THR A 110 10.54 -9.83 6.69
N TYR A 111 9.90 -9.34 7.74
CA TYR A 111 9.92 -7.95 8.19
C TYR A 111 9.60 -7.92 9.69
N ASP A 112 10.12 -6.93 10.39
CA ASP A 112 9.92 -6.81 11.84
C ASP A 112 8.55 -6.22 12.15
N ILE A 113 8.15 -5.19 11.39
CA ILE A 113 6.87 -4.49 11.55
C ILE A 113 6.14 -4.29 10.22
N GLY A 114 4.82 -4.31 10.29
CA GLY A 114 3.96 -3.86 9.20
C GLY A 114 3.35 -2.50 9.52
N ILE A 115 3.36 -1.61 8.53
CA ILE A 115 2.78 -0.28 8.59
C ILE A 115 1.51 -0.27 7.75
N ILE A 116 0.39 0.12 8.34
CA ILE A 116 -0.93 0.07 7.69
C ILE A 116 -1.25 1.41 7.03
N ALA A 117 -1.57 1.37 5.74
CA ALA A 117 -1.95 2.53 4.95
C ALA A 117 -3.27 2.30 4.20
N PHE A 118 -4.16 3.29 4.23
CA PHE A 118 -5.39 3.31 3.44
C PHE A 118 -5.35 4.41 2.38
N ILE A 119 -5.76 4.05 1.17
CA ILE A 119 -5.60 4.89 -0.02
C ILE A 119 -6.96 5.16 -0.65
N ASN A 120 -7.22 6.44 -0.92
CA ASN A 120 -8.21 6.88 -1.88
C ASN A 120 -7.50 7.28 -3.17
N VAL A 121 -7.58 6.41 -4.19
CA VAL A 121 -6.87 6.61 -5.46
C VAL A 121 -7.40 7.84 -6.19
N ASP A 122 -8.72 8.06 -6.15
CA ASP A 122 -9.39 9.16 -6.85
C ASP A 122 -9.04 10.52 -6.25
N SER A 123 -9.08 10.65 -4.91
CA SER A 123 -8.71 11.90 -4.23
C SER A 123 -7.20 12.07 -4.04
N ARG A 124 -6.42 11.02 -4.31
CA ARG A 124 -4.95 10.94 -4.10
C ARG A 124 -4.56 11.13 -2.64
N GLU A 125 -5.42 10.66 -1.75
CA GLU A 125 -5.23 10.76 -0.31
C GLU A 125 -4.78 9.43 0.27
N VAL A 126 -3.84 9.53 1.20
CA VAL A 126 -3.28 8.41 1.94
C VAL A 126 -3.46 8.67 3.43
N GLN A 127 -3.92 7.66 4.14
CA GLN A 127 -4.06 7.66 5.59
C GLN A 127 -3.11 6.60 6.15
N LEU A 128 -2.04 7.03 6.79
CA LEU A 128 -1.18 6.14 7.57
C LEU A 128 -1.80 5.97 8.94
N LEU A 129 -2.18 4.74 9.28
CA LEU A 129 -2.91 4.45 10.50
C LEU A 129 -1.97 4.20 11.69
N GLY A 130 -1.01 3.31 11.49
CA GLY A 130 -0.12 2.87 12.55
C GLY A 130 0.68 1.66 12.13
N TYR A 131 1.35 1.06 13.09
CA TYR A 131 2.23 -0.07 12.88
C TYR A 131 2.11 -1.08 14.01
N ALA A 132 2.47 -2.32 13.71
CA ALA A 132 2.59 -3.38 14.70
C ALA A 132 3.64 -4.40 14.25
N SER A 133 4.14 -5.21 15.18
CA SER A 133 5.05 -6.30 14.84
C SER A 133 4.38 -7.31 13.90
N GLN A 134 5.17 -7.98 13.06
CA GLN A 134 4.63 -9.03 12.20
C GLN A 134 3.86 -10.09 12.99
N LYS A 135 4.35 -10.47 14.17
CA LYS A 135 3.69 -11.42 15.07
C LYS A 135 2.30 -10.92 15.51
N GLU A 136 2.20 -9.65 15.89
CA GLU A 136 0.94 -9.04 16.33
C GLU A 136 -0.06 -8.92 15.18
N LEU A 137 0.42 -8.61 13.97
CA LEU A 137 -0.43 -8.58 12.77
C LEU A 137 -1.01 -9.96 12.48
N ILE A 138 -0.17 -11.00 12.54
CA ILE A 138 -0.58 -12.39 12.31
C ILE A 138 -1.61 -12.87 13.35
N SER A 139 -1.50 -12.46 14.62
CA SER A 139 -2.49 -12.88 15.63
C SER A 139 -3.87 -12.24 15.46
N HIS A 140 -3.99 -11.21 14.61
CA HIS A 140 -5.24 -10.47 14.35
C HIS A 140 -5.78 -10.66 12.93
N ILE A 141 -5.22 -11.60 12.16
CA ILE A 141 -5.75 -11.91 10.83
C ILE A 141 -7.03 -12.73 10.92
N ASP A 142 -7.91 -12.52 9.95
CA ASP A 142 -8.98 -13.43 9.62
C ASP A 142 -8.61 -14.18 8.32
N SER A 143 -8.42 -15.49 8.44
CA SER A 143 -8.04 -16.38 7.34
C SER A 143 -9.23 -17.12 6.72
N TYR A 144 -10.45 -17.00 7.27
CA TYR A 144 -11.60 -17.83 6.90
C TYR A 144 -12.13 -17.59 5.47
N SER A 145 -11.60 -16.61 4.74
CA SER A 145 -12.11 -16.19 3.42
C SER A 145 -11.06 -16.01 2.33
N MET A 146 -9.84 -16.55 2.48
CA MET A 146 -8.83 -16.42 1.41
C MET A 146 -9.01 -17.48 0.33
N SER A 147 -8.83 -17.08 -0.93
CA SER A 147 -8.72 -18.05 -2.01
C SER A 147 -7.35 -18.73 -1.98
N PRO A 148 -7.22 -19.97 -2.48
CA PRO A 148 -5.94 -20.70 -2.50
C PRO A 148 -4.80 -19.94 -3.18
N MET A 149 -5.13 -19.06 -4.14
CA MET A 149 -4.14 -18.22 -4.83
C MET A 149 -3.52 -17.18 -3.88
N PHE A 150 -4.30 -16.62 -2.95
CA PHE A 150 -3.82 -15.62 -1.98
C PHE A 150 -3.12 -16.26 -0.79
N GLU A 151 -3.50 -17.47 -0.40
CA GLU A 151 -2.88 -18.20 0.71
C GLU A 151 -1.37 -18.38 0.56
N ASN A 152 -0.84 -18.46 -0.66
CA ASN A 152 0.61 -18.57 -0.89
C ASN A 152 1.37 -17.25 -0.64
N LEU A 153 0.70 -16.11 -0.75
CA LEU A 153 1.33 -14.78 -0.71
C LEU A 153 1.03 -14.00 0.57
N TYR A 154 -0.08 -14.32 1.23
CA TYR A 154 -0.58 -13.57 2.38
C TYR A 154 -0.95 -14.50 3.53
N PHE A 155 -0.89 -13.98 4.75
CA PHE A 155 -1.36 -14.70 5.94
C PHE A 155 -2.89 -14.60 6.08
N GLY A 156 -3.47 -13.44 5.79
CA GLY A 156 -4.90 -13.18 5.95
C GLY A 156 -5.25 -11.69 5.86
N HIS A 157 -6.53 -11.38 6.06
CA HIS A 157 -7.01 -9.99 6.12
C HIS A 157 -6.98 -9.46 7.55
N LEU A 158 -6.62 -8.18 7.74
CA LEU A 158 -6.83 -7.49 9.01
C LEU A 158 -8.23 -6.84 9.02
N LYS A 159 -9.10 -7.29 9.92
CA LYS A 159 -10.46 -6.75 10.06
C LYS A 159 -10.59 -5.73 11.20
N THR A 160 -9.65 -5.72 12.14
CA THR A 160 -9.62 -4.77 13.26
C THR A 160 -8.24 -4.09 13.32
N PHE A 161 -8.18 -2.95 14.00
CA PHE A 161 -6.96 -2.12 14.05
C PHE A 161 -6.69 -1.53 15.44
N ASP A 162 -7.34 -2.05 16.49
CA ASP A 162 -7.21 -1.54 17.86
C ASP A 162 -5.85 -1.87 18.49
N PHE A 163 -5.18 -2.90 17.97
CA PHE A 163 -3.86 -3.34 18.43
C PHE A 163 -2.70 -2.54 17.82
N LEU A 164 -2.96 -1.67 16.84
CA LEU A 164 -1.91 -0.90 16.19
C LEU A 164 -1.35 0.15 17.15
N THR A 165 -0.02 0.27 17.17
CA THR A 165 0.62 1.50 17.66
C THR A 165 0.39 2.57 16.62
N LEU A 166 -0.47 3.54 16.94
CA LEU A 166 -0.78 4.64 16.04
C LEU A 166 0.44 5.55 15.89
N PHE A 167 0.58 6.17 14.72
CA PHE A 167 1.52 7.27 14.56
C PHE A 167 1.01 8.41 15.45
N GLN A 168 1.71 8.66 16.56
CA GLN A 168 1.39 9.73 17.50
C GLN A 168 1.89 11.07 16.92
N ASP A 169 1.12 12.13 17.16
CA ASP A 169 1.64 13.51 17.25
C ASP A 169 2.77 13.60 18.30
#